data_AF-A0A937NTQ6-F1
#
_entry.id   AF-A0A937NTQ6-F1
#
_cell.length_a   1.000
_cell.length_b   1.000
_cell.length_c   1.000
_cell.angle_alpha   90.00
_cell.angle_beta   90.00
_cell.angle_gamma   90.00
#
_symmetry.space_group_name_H-M   'P 1'
#
loop_
_entity.id
_entity.type
_entity.pdbx_description
1 polymer ?
#
loop_
_entity_poly.entity_id
_entity_poly.type
_entity_poly.pdbx_seq_one_letter_code
_entity_poly.pdbx_strand_id
1 'polypeptide(L)'
;SISIIYAGQLLLGALNCVLVFLIAKKFFGSGAGFIAGLLSATYGIFIFYEGLLIYSSLSIFLNSLWFLIFLHIKDRLGLARLFWLGIFLGVCTVTQANIILLGFMCVFWVIYKEKMRPGVALKNLSFFFAAVACILAVVASRNYLVERRFTLLTGNTGLNFFVGNNPQAGGLFLVPEFLTPTAKGMLDESASIVRLEAGPQVKTKEISEFWFEKTVDFIKDNPIVFTKLTLKKLLYLASPNEFIFESEWGYLRDSVGILKFLFTDLTLIMPFAFLGFFVNLKRWRSTIYLYLGIVSFSLSILLFFMQTKFRLVLVPFLIIFASSGIYFLWGKIIREKTLARKFLFIAIAISLFLLSLWWRSTVVKSVRIGYGVSSSDYYLTQARICKRNGDYKGALEQLKLAQLSSPDNPILAYAFGDVYLNMGDYHAAEEIFLKDIKGRPLNINAYYQLGRTYNLQEDFKGAEELLKRALNMAPNDPWLHSQLGMAYKGQERDDWAILEFNKALDNLSPAYKQERAEIESEIRSLQR
;
A
#
# COMPACT_ATOMS: atom_id res chain seq x y z
N SER A 1 -26.38 -0.92 -5.20
CA SER A 1 -26.04 0.52 -5.25
C SER A 1 -24.70 0.73 -4.55
N ILE A 2 -23.79 1.50 -5.13
CA ILE A 2 -22.49 1.84 -4.51
C ILE A 2 -22.67 2.53 -3.15
N SER A 3 -23.76 3.29 -2.98
CA SER A 3 -24.12 3.96 -1.73
C SER A 3 -24.35 2.98 -0.58
N ILE A 4 -24.89 1.78 -0.86
CA ILE A 4 -25.09 0.73 0.16
C ILE A 4 -23.74 0.19 0.62
N ILE A 5 -22.79 0.03 -0.30
CA ILE A 5 -21.43 -0.43 0.03
C ILE A 5 -20.73 0.61 0.91
N TYR A 6 -20.82 1.90 0.56
CA TYR A 6 -20.31 2.98 1.39
C TYR A 6 -20.97 3.02 2.78
N ALA A 7 -22.30 2.89 2.86
CA ALA A 7 -23.01 2.86 4.14
C ALA A 7 -22.56 1.67 5.01
N GLY A 8 -22.36 0.49 4.41
CA GLY A 8 -21.82 -0.68 5.09
C GLY A 8 -20.40 -0.44 5.60
N GLN A 9 -19.52 0.14 4.78
CA GLN A 9 -18.15 0.49 5.18
C GLN A 9 -18.14 1.47 6.36
N LEU A 10 -18.89 2.57 6.27
CA LEU A 10 -19.03 3.55 7.36
C LEU A 10 -19.52 2.92 8.67
N LEU A 11 -20.47 1.98 8.59
CA LEU A 11 -20.95 1.23 9.76
C LEU A 11 -19.83 0.37 10.37
N LEU A 12 -19.03 -0.32 9.54
CA LEU A 12 -17.89 -1.11 10.02
C LEU A 12 -16.83 -0.23 10.70
N GLY A 13 -16.53 0.95 10.13
CA GLY A 13 -15.63 1.93 10.74
C GLY A 13 -16.13 2.43 12.10
N ALA A 14 -17.43 2.73 12.21
CA ALA A 14 -18.04 3.12 13.48
C ALA A 14 -18.00 1.98 14.52
N LEU A 15 -18.32 0.75 14.11
CA LEU A 15 -18.25 -0.43 14.98
C LEU A 15 -16.81 -0.72 15.43
N ASN A 16 -15.80 -0.45 14.59
CA ASN A 16 -14.41 -0.60 14.98
C ASN A 16 -14.04 0.29 16.19
N CYS A 17 -14.58 1.51 16.27
CA CYS A 17 -14.38 2.38 17.44
C CYS A 17 -14.93 1.74 18.74
N VAL A 18 -16.06 1.05 18.64
CA VAL A 18 -16.64 0.27 19.75
C VAL A 18 -15.75 -0.92 20.11
N LEU A 19 -15.19 -1.63 19.13
CA LEU A 19 -14.26 -2.73 19.39
C LEU A 19 -13.01 -2.25 20.12
N VAL A 20 -12.41 -1.13 19.68
CA VAL A 20 -11.26 -0.51 20.34
C VAL A 20 -11.58 -0.13 21.79
N PHE A 21 -12.76 0.47 22.03
CA PHE A 21 -13.27 0.73 23.38
C PHE A 21 -13.35 -0.55 24.23
N LEU A 22 -13.95 -1.62 23.71
CA LEU A 22 -14.14 -2.88 24.44
C LEU A 22 -12.81 -3.55 24.79
N ILE A 23 -11.84 -3.55 23.85
CA ILE A 23 -10.50 -4.08 24.07
C ILE A 23 -9.79 -3.26 25.16
N ALA A 24 -9.75 -1.94 25.04
CA ALA A 24 -9.12 -1.06 26.03
C ALA A 24 -9.76 -1.21 27.42
N LYS A 25 -11.10 -1.27 27.48
CA LYS A 25 -11.84 -1.51 28.72
C LYS A 25 -11.42 -2.81 29.41
N LYS A 26 -11.16 -3.87 28.64
CA LYS A 26 -10.76 -5.18 29.18
C LYS A 26 -9.38 -5.16 29.84
N PHE A 27 -8.43 -4.37 29.31
CA PHE A 27 -7.07 -4.28 29.88
C PHE A 27 -6.94 -3.21 30.96
N PHE A 28 -7.58 -2.05 30.77
CA PHE A 28 -7.29 -0.84 31.54
C PHE A 28 -8.53 -0.22 32.23
N GLY A 29 -9.71 -0.84 32.08
CA GLY A 29 -10.96 -0.39 32.70
C GLY A 29 -11.72 0.65 31.88
N SER A 30 -12.95 0.97 32.31
CA SER A 30 -13.91 1.77 31.53
C SER A 30 -13.43 3.18 31.17
N GLY A 31 -12.66 3.84 32.06
CA GLY A 31 -12.13 5.18 31.79
C GLY A 31 -11.16 5.22 30.61
N ALA A 32 -10.17 4.31 30.61
CA ALA A 32 -9.28 4.14 29.46
C ALA A 32 -10.04 3.65 28.22
N GLY A 33 -11.03 2.76 28.40
CA GLY A 33 -11.93 2.33 27.32
C GLY A 33 -12.56 3.52 26.59
N PHE A 34 -13.19 4.44 27.33
CA PHE A 34 -13.85 5.61 26.76
C PHE A 34 -12.88 6.51 25.98
N ILE A 35 -11.69 6.76 26.55
CA ILE A 35 -10.63 7.52 25.87
C ILE A 35 -10.22 6.82 24.56
N ALA A 36 -10.05 5.50 24.56
CA ALA A 36 -9.68 4.74 23.37
C ALA A 36 -10.76 4.81 22.27
N GLY A 37 -12.04 4.67 22.64
CA GLY A 37 -13.15 4.79 21.70
C GLY A 37 -13.24 6.18 21.08
N LEU A 38 -13.08 7.23 21.91
CA LEU A 38 -13.08 8.61 21.44
C LEU A 38 -11.91 8.90 20.50
N LEU A 39 -10.67 8.53 20.89
CA LEU A 39 -9.48 8.69 20.05
C LEU A 39 -9.64 7.95 18.70
N SER A 40 -10.25 6.76 18.71
CA SER A 40 -10.54 6.01 17.48
C SER A 40 -11.57 6.72 16.61
N ALA A 41 -12.63 7.26 17.21
CA ALA A 41 -13.70 7.94 16.49
C ALA A 41 -13.25 9.29 15.88
N THR A 42 -12.25 9.93 16.48
CA THR A 42 -11.72 11.23 16.01
C THR A 42 -10.43 11.10 15.22
N TYR A 43 -9.87 9.91 15.05
CA TYR A 43 -8.62 9.71 14.32
C TYR A 43 -8.84 9.96 12.82
N GLY A 44 -8.26 11.06 12.31
CA GLY A 44 -8.58 11.57 10.98
C GLY A 44 -8.29 10.60 9.83
N ILE A 45 -7.30 9.74 9.99
CA ILE A 45 -6.93 8.75 8.96
C ILE A 45 -7.93 7.59 8.89
N PHE A 46 -8.59 7.20 9.99
CA PHE A 46 -9.69 6.23 9.89
C PHE A 46 -10.82 6.83 9.04
N ILE A 47 -11.25 8.05 9.36
CA ILE A 47 -12.31 8.76 8.63
C ILE A 47 -11.94 8.93 7.14
N PHE A 48 -10.67 9.23 6.84
CA PHE A 48 -10.16 9.30 5.47
C PHE A 48 -10.38 8.01 4.69
N TYR A 49 -9.93 6.88 5.24
CA TYR A 49 -10.04 5.60 4.55
C TYR A 49 -11.48 5.10 4.48
N GLU A 50 -12.38 5.54 5.36
CA GLU A 50 -13.81 5.28 5.19
C GLU A 50 -14.40 5.95 3.93
N GLY A 51 -13.81 7.05 3.46
CA GLY A 51 -14.20 7.73 2.20
C GLY A 51 -13.70 7.04 0.94
N LEU A 52 -12.76 6.10 1.05
CA LEU A 52 -12.16 5.38 -0.07
C LEU A 52 -12.68 3.94 -0.09
N LEU A 53 -13.20 3.46 -1.23
CA LEU A 53 -13.60 2.05 -1.36
C LEU A 53 -12.37 1.14 -1.51
N ILE A 54 -11.68 0.93 -0.40
CA ILE A 54 -10.52 0.05 -0.29
C ILE A 54 -10.65 -0.86 0.93
N TYR A 55 -9.96 -2.00 0.92
CA TYR A 55 -10.09 -3.04 1.94
C TYR A 55 -9.57 -2.66 3.34
N SER A 56 -8.89 -1.51 3.50
CA SER A 56 -8.26 -1.10 4.76
C SER A 56 -9.24 -0.96 5.92
N SER A 57 -10.42 -0.37 5.70
CA SER A 57 -11.44 -0.23 6.75
C SER A 57 -11.97 -1.58 7.22
N LEU A 58 -12.23 -2.48 6.27
CA LEU A 58 -12.65 -3.85 6.55
C LEU A 58 -11.57 -4.62 7.32
N SER A 59 -10.29 -4.49 6.93
CA SER A 59 -9.20 -5.22 7.59
C SER A 59 -9.03 -4.80 9.04
N ILE A 60 -9.09 -3.50 9.34
CA ILE A 60 -8.98 -2.98 10.72
C ILE A 60 -10.13 -3.52 11.58
N PHE A 61 -11.37 -3.46 11.07
CA PHE A 61 -12.54 -3.98 11.78
C PHE A 61 -12.41 -5.49 12.07
N LEU A 62 -12.11 -6.30 11.05
CA LEU A 62 -11.97 -7.75 11.19
C LEU A 62 -10.84 -8.11 12.17
N ASN A 63 -9.71 -7.40 12.09
CA ASN A 63 -8.57 -7.63 12.97
C ASN A 63 -8.89 -7.28 14.44
N SER A 64 -9.55 -6.16 14.70
CA SER A 64 -10.03 -5.77 16.03
C SER A 64 -11.04 -6.79 16.57
N LEU A 65 -11.97 -7.26 15.73
CA LEU A 65 -12.99 -8.24 16.11
C LEU A 65 -12.35 -9.59 16.43
N TRP A 66 -11.43 -10.06 15.58
CA TRP A 66 -10.67 -11.29 15.81
C TRP A 66 -9.91 -11.23 17.12
N PHE A 67 -9.23 -10.12 17.38
CA PHE A 67 -8.48 -9.93 18.62
C PHE A 67 -9.40 -9.91 19.85
N LEU A 68 -10.55 -9.23 19.77
CA LEU A 68 -11.53 -9.21 20.86
C LEU A 68 -12.09 -10.61 21.14
N ILE A 69 -12.45 -11.38 20.10
CA ILE A 69 -12.92 -12.77 20.24
C ILE A 69 -11.85 -13.64 20.87
N PHE A 70 -10.61 -13.57 20.37
CA PHE A 70 -9.46 -14.28 20.94
C PHE A 70 -9.34 -14.00 22.44
N LEU A 71 -9.38 -12.73 22.87
CA LEU A 71 -9.27 -12.37 24.28
C LEU A 71 -10.41 -12.94 25.14
N HIS A 72 -11.59 -13.20 24.58
CA HIS A 72 -12.72 -13.81 25.30
C HIS A 72 -12.57 -15.32 25.47
N ILE A 73 -11.91 -15.99 24.53
CA ILE A 73 -11.83 -17.45 24.51
C ILE A 73 -10.46 -18.02 24.89
N LYS A 74 -9.42 -17.17 25.00
CA LYS A 74 -8.02 -17.57 25.23
C LYS A 74 -7.80 -18.49 26.44
N ASP A 75 -8.57 -18.30 27.51
CA ASP A 75 -8.40 -19.08 28.76
C ASP A 75 -9.17 -20.42 28.71
N ARG A 76 -9.85 -20.71 27.59
CA ARG A 76 -10.61 -21.95 27.39
C ARG A 76 -10.39 -22.50 25.97
N LEU A 77 -9.17 -22.40 25.43
CA LEU A 77 -8.88 -22.89 24.08
C LEU A 77 -8.96 -24.42 24.04
N GLY A 78 -10.01 -24.93 23.38
CA GLY A 78 -10.14 -26.32 22.94
C GLY A 78 -10.13 -26.40 21.41
N LEU A 79 -10.07 -27.62 20.86
CA LEU A 79 -9.95 -27.86 19.41
C LEU A 79 -11.01 -27.12 18.58
N ALA A 80 -12.28 -27.19 18.97
CA ALA A 80 -13.36 -26.51 18.26
C ALA A 80 -13.20 -24.98 18.24
N ARG A 81 -12.77 -24.38 19.36
CA ARG A 81 -12.55 -22.94 19.45
C ARG A 81 -11.33 -22.50 18.66
N LEU A 82 -10.25 -23.30 18.69
CA LEU A 82 -9.06 -23.07 17.87
C LEU A 82 -9.39 -23.15 16.38
N PHE A 83 -10.21 -24.11 15.97
CA PHE A 83 -10.66 -24.24 14.59
C PHE A 83 -11.39 -22.99 14.11
N TRP A 84 -12.44 -22.56 14.84
CA TRP A 84 -13.20 -21.37 14.45
C TRP A 84 -12.35 -20.08 14.52
N LEU A 85 -11.44 -20.00 15.50
CA LEU A 85 -10.49 -18.89 15.58
C LEU A 85 -9.52 -18.87 14.38
N GLY A 86 -9.08 -20.05 13.92
CA GLY A 86 -8.24 -20.23 12.75
C GLY A 86 -8.97 -19.93 11.44
N ILE A 87 -10.21 -20.39 11.27
CA ILE A 87 -11.09 -20.03 10.14
C ILE A 87 -11.23 -18.51 10.08
N PHE A 88 -11.56 -17.87 11.21
CA PHE A 88 -11.74 -16.42 11.24
C PHE A 88 -10.44 -15.66 10.97
N LEU A 89 -9.29 -16.15 11.47
CA LEU A 89 -7.97 -15.60 11.13
C LEU A 89 -7.69 -15.73 9.63
N GLY A 90 -8.05 -16.85 9.01
CA GLY A 90 -7.94 -17.06 7.57
C GLY A 90 -8.72 -16.01 6.79
N VAL A 91 -9.96 -15.71 7.20
CA VAL A 91 -10.77 -14.63 6.61
C VAL A 91 -10.09 -13.26 6.76
N CYS A 92 -9.56 -12.94 7.95
CA CYS A 92 -8.82 -11.69 8.16
C CYS A 92 -7.59 -11.61 7.24
N THR A 93 -6.90 -12.73 7.05
CA THR A 93 -5.67 -12.86 6.22
C THR A 93 -5.93 -12.53 4.75
N VAL A 94 -7.14 -12.81 4.23
CA VAL A 94 -7.53 -12.44 2.86
C VAL A 94 -7.50 -10.93 2.66
N THR A 95 -7.90 -10.16 3.67
CA THR A 95 -7.84 -8.69 3.60
C THR A 95 -6.43 -8.16 3.86
N GLN A 96 -5.68 -8.78 4.78
CA GLN A 96 -4.33 -8.36 5.10
C GLN A 96 -3.52 -9.50 5.72
N ALA A 97 -2.51 -9.99 4.99
CA ALA A 97 -1.72 -11.16 5.38
C ALA A 97 -1.02 -11.04 6.75
N ASN A 98 -0.68 -9.82 7.16
CA ASN A 98 0.14 -9.54 8.33
C ASN A 98 -0.47 -10.01 9.66
N ILE A 99 -1.82 -10.12 9.75
CA ILE A 99 -2.49 -10.58 10.98
C ILE A 99 -2.13 -12.03 11.31
N ILE A 100 -1.72 -12.84 10.33
CA ILE A 100 -1.41 -14.24 10.55
C ILE A 100 -0.32 -14.43 11.63
N LEU A 101 0.65 -13.51 11.65
CA LEU A 101 1.74 -13.52 12.64
C LEU A 101 1.23 -13.22 14.05
N LEU A 102 0.30 -12.27 14.20
CA LEU A 102 -0.36 -11.99 15.48
C LEU A 102 -1.10 -13.23 15.98
N GLY A 103 -1.84 -13.88 15.08
CA GLY A 103 -2.58 -15.10 15.36
C GLY A 103 -1.70 -16.21 15.92
N PHE A 104 -0.59 -16.49 15.24
CA PHE A 104 0.38 -17.50 15.66
C PHE A 104 1.04 -17.15 16.99
N MET A 105 1.50 -15.91 17.15
CA MET A 105 2.10 -15.46 18.41
C MET A 105 1.13 -15.57 19.59
N CYS A 106 -0.14 -15.23 19.39
CA CYS A 106 -1.18 -15.33 20.42
C CYS A 106 -1.47 -16.77 20.83
N VAL A 107 -1.69 -17.68 19.86
CA VAL A 107 -1.97 -19.09 20.14
C VAL A 107 -0.75 -19.77 20.76
N PHE A 108 0.43 -19.53 20.22
CA PHE A 108 1.69 -20.04 20.77
C PHE A 108 1.90 -19.57 22.21
N TRP A 109 1.65 -18.28 22.49
CA TRP A 109 1.76 -17.74 23.84
C TRP A 109 0.79 -18.42 24.83
N VAL A 110 -0.44 -18.70 24.41
CA VAL A 110 -1.39 -19.44 25.27
C VAL A 110 -0.87 -20.85 25.56
N ILE A 111 -0.44 -21.58 24.55
CA ILE A 111 0.09 -22.95 24.70
C ILE A 111 1.29 -22.97 25.66
N TYR A 112 2.20 -22.00 25.50
CA TYR A 112 3.36 -21.82 26.37
C TYR A 112 2.95 -21.50 27.81
N LYS A 113 2.03 -20.55 27.99
CA LYS A 113 1.55 -20.12 29.32
C LYS A 113 0.83 -21.24 30.07
N GLU A 114 0.01 -22.02 29.37
CA GLU A 114 -0.74 -23.15 29.95
C GLU A 114 0.13 -24.40 30.14
N LYS A 115 1.43 -24.36 29.77
CA LYS A 115 2.39 -25.48 29.89
C LYS A 115 1.84 -26.78 29.29
N MET A 116 1.20 -26.68 28.13
CA MET A 116 0.58 -27.84 27.48
C MET A 116 1.64 -28.89 27.13
N ARG A 117 1.29 -30.19 27.28
CA ARG A 117 2.16 -31.29 26.85
C ARG A 117 2.48 -31.18 25.35
N PRO A 118 3.72 -31.47 24.90
CA PRO A 118 4.13 -31.28 23.50
C PRO A 118 3.19 -31.91 22.46
N GLY A 119 2.68 -33.12 22.70
CA GLY A 119 1.74 -33.76 21.78
C GLY A 119 0.39 -33.05 21.67
N VAL A 120 -0.11 -32.49 22.78
CA VAL A 120 -1.35 -31.69 22.80
C VAL A 120 -1.12 -30.33 22.14
N ALA A 121 0.02 -29.70 22.44
CA ALA A 121 0.44 -28.45 21.81
C ALA A 121 0.53 -28.58 20.29
N LEU A 122 1.23 -29.61 19.79
CA LEU A 122 1.36 -29.88 18.37
C LEU A 122 -0.01 -30.14 17.72
N LYS A 123 -0.85 -30.98 18.32
CA LYS A 123 -2.22 -31.23 17.83
C LYS A 123 -3.03 -29.94 17.70
N ASN A 124 -3.02 -29.10 18.74
CA ASN A 124 -3.75 -27.84 18.78
C ASN A 124 -3.24 -26.85 17.72
N LEU A 125 -1.91 -26.72 17.58
CA LEU A 125 -1.30 -25.91 16.54
C LEU A 125 -1.67 -26.43 15.15
N SER A 126 -1.48 -27.71 14.87
CA SER A 126 -1.84 -28.32 13.59
C SER A 126 -3.30 -28.08 13.22
N PHE A 127 -4.23 -28.18 14.17
CA PHE A 127 -5.64 -27.91 13.92
C PHE A 127 -5.92 -26.43 13.63
N PHE A 128 -5.26 -25.53 14.35
CA PHE A 128 -5.34 -24.09 14.10
C PHE A 128 -4.79 -23.72 12.70
N PHE A 129 -3.61 -24.22 12.34
CA PHE A 129 -3.01 -23.99 11.03
C PHE A 129 -3.83 -24.61 9.90
N ALA A 130 -4.37 -25.81 10.09
CA ALA A 130 -5.25 -26.45 9.12
C ALA A 130 -6.50 -25.60 8.86
N ALA A 131 -7.11 -25.04 9.91
CA ALA A 131 -8.26 -24.15 9.79
C ALA A 131 -7.94 -22.87 9.00
N VAL A 132 -6.79 -22.23 9.26
CA VAL A 132 -6.34 -21.08 8.46
C VAL A 132 -6.11 -21.50 7.00
N ALA A 133 -5.45 -22.64 6.78
CA ALA A 133 -5.16 -23.16 5.46
C ALA A 133 -6.41 -23.49 4.65
N CYS A 134 -7.53 -23.89 5.28
CA CYS A 134 -8.80 -24.10 4.58
C CYS A 134 -9.26 -22.84 3.83
N ILE A 135 -9.17 -21.67 4.47
CA ILE A 135 -9.57 -20.40 3.81
C ILE A 135 -8.57 -20.02 2.72
N LEU A 136 -7.27 -20.17 2.99
CA LEU A 136 -6.23 -19.87 2.00
C LEU A 136 -6.31 -20.81 0.79
N ALA A 137 -6.70 -22.07 0.98
CA ALA A 137 -6.93 -23.02 -0.09
C ALA A 137 -8.08 -22.57 -1.00
N VAL A 138 -9.18 -22.05 -0.45
CA VAL A 138 -10.29 -21.49 -1.25
C VAL A 138 -9.80 -20.34 -2.13
N VAL A 139 -9.01 -19.42 -1.57
CA VAL A 139 -8.43 -18.29 -2.33
C VAL A 139 -7.47 -18.79 -3.40
N ALA A 140 -6.58 -19.73 -3.05
CA ALA A 140 -5.63 -20.33 -3.98
C ALA A 140 -6.34 -21.08 -5.12
N SER A 141 -7.42 -21.82 -4.83
CA SER A 141 -8.24 -22.47 -5.84
C SER A 141 -8.90 -21.47 -6.78
N ARG A 142 -9.46 -20.37 -6.25
CA ARG A 142 -10.01 -19.29 -7.09
C ARG A 142 -8.92 -18.67 -7.98
N ASN A 143 -7.75 -18.38 -7.43
CA ASN A 143 -6.64 -17.80 -8.19
C ASN A 143 -6.17 -18.75 -9.30
N TYR A 144 -6.11 -20.05 -9.02
CA TYR A 144 -5.76 -21.05 -10.02
C TYR A 144 -6.81 -21.18 -11.12
N LEU A 145 -8.10 -21.17 -10.77
CA LEU A 145 -9.18 -21.31 -11.76
C LEU A 145 -9.31 -20.08 -12.65
N VAL A 146 -9.13 -18.88 -12.10
CA VAL A 146 -9.29 -17.60 -12.84
C VAL A 146 -8.03 -17.21 -13.59
N GLU A 147 -6.88 -17.29 -12.93
CA GLU A 147 -5.63 -16.73 -13.46
C GLU A 147 -4.67 -17.82 -13.97
N ARG A 148 -5.04 -19.10 -13.83
CA ARG A 148 -4.17 -20.28 -14.09
C ARG A 148 -2.85 -20.22 -13.31
N ARG A 149 -2.87 -19.54 -12.16
CA ARG A 149 -1.72 -19.30 -11.28
C ARG A 149 -1.98 -19.83 -9.88
N PHE A 150 -1.07 -20.64 -9.35
CA PHE A 150 -1.15 -21.10 -7.97
C PHE A 150 -0.49 -20.05 -7.05
N THR A 151 -1.31 -19.22 -6.40
CA THR A 151 -0.87 -18.21 -5.41
C THR A 151 -1.78 -18.26 -4.19
N LEU A 152 -1.18 -18.31 -2.98
CA LEU A 152 -1.95 -18.39 -1.73
C LEU A 152 -2.74 -17.11 -1.44
N LEU A 153 -2.15 -15.96 -1.71
CA LEU A 153 -2.76 -14.64 -1.53
C LEU A 153 -2.42 -13.75 -2.73
N THR A 154 -1.13 -13.45 -2.92
CA THR A 154 -0.64 -12.61 -4.02
C THR A 154 0.64 -13.18 -4.62
N GLY A 155 0.85 -12.96 -5.92
CA GLY A 155 2.04 -13.43 -6.64
C GLY A 155 3.23 -12.47 -6.61
N ASN A 156 3.12 -11.33 -5.91
CA ASN A 156 4.07 -10.21 -6.04
C ASN A 156 4.88 -9.96 -4.77
N THR A 157 4.91 -10.94 -3.86
CA THR A 157 5.61 -10.82 -2.57
C THR A 157 7.10 -10.56 -2.76
N GLY A 158 7.75 -11.26 -3.69
CA GLY A 158 9.18 -11.06 -3.98
C GLY A 158 9.47 -9.67 -4.53
N LEU A 159 8.66 -9.16 -5.46
CA LEU A 159 8.81 -7.79 -5.97
C LEU A 159 8.61 -6.77 -4.85
N ASN A 160 7.59 -6.92 -3.99
CA ASN A 160 7.38 -6.03 -2.85
C ASN A 160 8.56 -6.09 -1.86
N PHE A 161 9.13 -7.27 -1.65
CA PHE A 161 10.31 -7.46 -0.81
C PHE A 161 11.52 -6.72 -1.40
N PHE A 162 11.72 -6.80 -2.72
CA PHE A 162 12.73 -6.04 -3.43
C PHE A 162 12.50 -4.53 -3.37
N VAL A 163 11.29 -4.05 -3.61
CA VAL A 163 10.95 -2.62 -3.51
C VAL A 163 11.33 -2.05 -2.14
N GLY A 164 11.12 -2.82 -1.07
CA GLY A 164 11.51 -2.41 0.28
C GLY A 164 12.99 -2.58 0.61
N ASN A 165 13.74 -3.38 -0.15
CA ASN A 165 15.09 -3.85 0.18
C ASN A 165 15.96 -3.95 -1.08
N ASN A 166 16.26 -2.81 -1.68
CA ASN A 166 17.17 -2.71 -2.82
C ASN A 166 18.16 -1.55 -2.59
N PRO A 167 19.20 -1.40 -3.43
CA PRO A 167 20.19 -0.33 -3.27
C PRO A 167 19.63 1.10 -3.22
N GLN A 168 18.49 1.35 -3.86
CA GLN A 168 17.80 2.64 -3.89
C GLN A 168 16.71 2.77 -2.80
N ALA A 169 16.44 1.72 -2.02
CA ALA A 169 15.37 1.73 -1.02
C ALA A 169 15.70 2.66 0.15
N GLY A 170 14.77 3.56 0.50
CA GLY A 170 14.93 4.48 1.63
C GLY A 170 14.08 4.17 2.87
N GLY A 171 13.27 3.09 2.88
CA GLY A 171 12.47 2.61 4.01
C GLY A 171 10.95 2.85 3.96
N LEU A 172 10.49 3.81 3.18
CA LEU A 172 9.11 4.00 2.67
C LEU A 172 8.88 3.26 1.35
N PHE A 173 7.61 3.08 0.99
CA PHE A 173 7.23 2.62 -0.35
C PHE A 173 7.63 3.65 -1.40
N LEU A 174 8.57 3.29 -2.27
CA LEU A 174 8.85 4.01 -3.50
C LEU A 174 9.00 3.02 -4.64
N VAL A 175 8.44 3.36 -5.79
CA VAL A 175 8.62 2.56 -6.99
C VAL A 175 10.05 2.75 -7.49
N PRO A 176 10.81 1.66 -7.74
CA PRO A 176 12.15 1.76 -8.33
C PRO A 176 12.14 2.56 -9.62
N GLU A 177 13.19 3.34 -9.86
CA GLU A 177 13.28 4.31 -10.96
C GLU A 177 13.07 3.71 -12.36
N PHE A 178 13.48 2.45 -12.54
CA PHE A 178 13.33 1.71 -13.78
C PHE A 178 11.93 1.12 -14.00
N LEU A 179 11.01 1.28 -13.05
CA LEU A 179 9.62 0.83 -13.14
C LEU A 179 8.66 2.02 -13.19
N THR A 180 7.62 1.89 -14.00
CA THR A 180 6.53 2.88 -14.01
C THR A 180 5.77 2.87 -12.68
N PRO A 181 5.47 4.04 -12.06
CA PRO A 181 4.85 4.16 -10.74
C PRO A 181 3.33 3.90 -10.75
N THR A 182 2.91 2.81 -11.39
CA THR A 182 1.54 2.30 -11.38
C THR A 182 1.54 0.84 -10.99
N ALA A 183 0.45 0.35 -10.41
CA ALA A 183 0.35 -1.06 -10.03
C ALA A 183 0.51 -2.00 -11.24
N LYS A 184 -0.07 -1.64 -12.40
CA LYS A 184 0.09 -2.41 -13.65
C LYS A 184 1.52 -2.30 -14.18
N GLY A 185 2.06 -1.09 -14.32
CA GLY A 185 3.40 -0.85 -14.84
C GLY A 185 4.49 -1.58 -14.06
N MET A 186 4.46 -1.51 -12.71
CA MET A 186 5.40 -2.26 -11.88
C MET A 186 5.38 -3.76 -12.15
N LEU A 187 4.21 -4.34 -12.42
CA LEU A 187 4.07 -5.79 -12.62
C LEU A 187 4.49 -6.22 -14.02
N ASP A 188 4.03 -5.49 -15.04
CA ASP A 188 4.29 -5.83 -16.44
C ASP A 188 5.76 -5.59 -16.81
N GLU A 189 6.33 -4.47 -16.36
CA GLU A 189 7.74 -4.15 -16.61
C GLU A 189 8.67 -5.04 -15.80
N SER A 190 8.32 -5.36 -14.53
CA SER A 190 9.01 -6.38 -13.74
C SER A 190 9.02 -7.73 -14.46
N ALA A 191 7.87 -8.19 -14.94
CA ALA A 191 7.79 -9.45 -15.68
C ALA A 191 8.64 -9.43 -16.95
N SER A 192 8.67 -8.29 -17.65
CA SER A 192 9.47 -8.10 -18.85
C SER A 192 10.98 -8.15 -18.56
N ILE A 193 11.44 -7.51 -17.48
CA ILE A 193 12.84 -7.57 -17.01
C ILE A 193 13.25 -9.03 -16.76
N VAL A 194 12.45 -9.77 -15.99
CA VAL A 194 12.78 -11.16 -15.67
C VAL A 194 12.81 -12.04 -16.92
N ARG A 195 11.87 -11.85 -17.86
CA ARG A 195 11.87 -12.62 -19.11
C ARG A 195 13.09 -12.33 -20.00
N LEU A 196 13.64 -11.13 -19.92
CA LEU A 196 14.87 -10.78 -20.67
C LEU A 196 16.11 -11.41 -20.03
N GLU A 197 16.20 -11.42 -18.70
CA GLU A 197 17.35 -11.98 -17.98
C GLU A 197 17.32 -13.51 -17.90
N ALA A 198 16.15 -14.12 -17.69
CA ALA A 198 15.98 -15.56 -17.44
C ALA A 198 15.29 -16.32 -18.60
N GLY A 199 14.88 -15.64 -19.66
CA GLY A 199 14.28 -16.22 -20.87
C GLY A 199 12.74 -16.07 -20.99
N PRO A 200 12.18 -16.19 -22.21
CA PRO A 200 10.78 -15.82 -22.50
C PRO A 200 9.72 -16.74 -21.87
N GLN A 201 10.09 -17.93 -21.41
CA GLN A 201 9.15 -18.94 -20.88
C GLN A 201 8.92 -18.85 -19.35
N VAL A 202 9.47 -17.81 -18.71
CA VAL A 202 9.48 -17.69 -17.24
C VAL A 202 8.09 -17.40 -16.68
N LYS A 203 7.66 -18.23 -15.71
CA LYS A 203 6.34 -18.14 -15.04
C LYS A 203 6.32 -17.06 -13.94
N THR A 204 5.14 -16.61 -13.53
CA THR A 204 4.99 -15.59 -12.47
C THR A 204 5.59 -15.99 -11.11
N LYS A 205 5.56 -17.29 -10.76
CA LYS A 205 6.22 -17.79 -9.55
C LYS A 205 7.73 -17.55 -9.63
N GLU A 206 8.33 -17.83 -10.79
CA GLU A 206 9.74 -17.62 -11.08
C GLU A 206 10.08 -16.10 -11.11
N ILE A 207 9.14 -15.22 -11.49
CA ILE A 207 9.31 -13.75 -11.36
C ILE A 207 9.42 -13.32 -9.90
N SER A 208 8.53 -13.82 -9.01
CA SER A 208 8.61 -13.49 -7.59
C SER A 208 9.85 -14.08 -6.92
N GLU A 209 10.25 -15.30 -7.29
CA GLU A 209 11.45 -15.95 -6.78
C GLU A 209 12.71 -15.19 -7.21
N PHE A 210 12.79 -14.79 -8.49
CA PHE A 210 13.87 -13.98 -9.03
C PHE A 210 14.12 -12.70 -8.21
N TRP A 211 13.07 -11.90 -7.96
CA TRP A 211 13.22 -10.67 -7.18
C TRP A 211 13.59 -10.94 -5.72
N PHE A 212 13.05 -12.01 -5.14
CA PHE A 212 13.39 -12.41 -3.78
C PHE A 212 14.87 -12.81 -3.66
N GLU A 213 15.38 -13.62 -4.58
CA GLU A 213 16.79 -14.03 -4.63
C GLU A 213 17.70 -12.82 -4.83
N LYS A 214 17.38 -11.95 -5.80
CA LYS A 214 18.12 -10.70 -6.05
C LYS A 214 18.21 -9.82 -4.81
N THR A 215 17.13 -9.74 -4.02
CA THR A 215 17.14 -9.04 -2.73
C THR A 215 18.00 -9.73 -1.69
N VAL A 216 17.89 -11.05 -1.56
CA VAL A 216 18.67 -11.83 -0.59
C VAL A 216 20.16 -11.67 -0.87
N ASP A 217 20.58 -11.71 -2.13
CA ASP A 217 21.97 -11.51 -2.52
C ASP A 217 22.44 -10.09 -2.22
N PHE A 218 21.63 -9.07 -2.53
CA PHE A 218 21.91 -7.69 -2.09
C PHE A 218 22.11 -7.58 -0.57
N ILE A 219 21.28 -8.24 0.24
CA ILE A 219 21.38 -8.22 1.71
C ILE A 219 22.66 -8.92 2.19
N LYS A 220 23.01 -10.07 1.60
CA LYS A 220 24.25 -10.79 1.92
C LYS A 220 25.49 -9.96 1.59
N ASP A 221 25.47 -9.28 0.45
CA ASP A 221 26.58 -8.44 0.00
C ASP A 221 26.68 -7.12 0.78
N ASN A 222 25.54 -6.62 1.31
CA ASN A 222 25.46 -5.31 1.95
C ASN A 222 24.74 -5.33 3.31
N PRO A 223 25.19 -6.14 4.30
CA PRO A 223 24.46 -6.34 5.56
C PRO A 223 24.37 -5.06 6.40
N ILE A 224 25.38 -4.18 6.34
CA ILE A 224 25.39 -2.89 7.03
C ILE A 224 24.35 -1.93 6.41
N VAL A 225 24.23 -1.90 5.08
CA VAL A 225 23.25 -1.06 4.38
C VAL A 225 21.84 -1.52 4.71
N PHE A 226 21.58 -2.83 4.64
CA PHE A 226 20.30 -3.41 5.03
C PHE A 226 19.93 -3.13 6.50
N THR A 227 20.91 -3.20 7.42
CA THR A 227 20.68 -2.88 8.83
C THR A 227 20.32 -1.41 9.03
N LYS A 228 21.06 -0.49 8.41
CA LYS A 228 20.75 0.96 8.43
C LYS A 228 19.36 1.24 7.84
N LEU A 229 19.01 0.58 6.74
CA LEU A 229 17.71 0.67 6.10
C LEU A 229 16.59 0.17 7.03
N THR A 230 16.79 -0.96 7.70
CA THR A 230 15.82 -1.51 8.66
C THR A 230 15.62 -0.59 9.86
N LEU A 231 16.70 0.00 10.39
CA LEU A 231 16.60 1.02 11.44
C LEU A 231 15.85 2.26 10.96
N LYS A 232 16.08 2.70 9.72
CA LYS A 232 15.35 3.82 9.10
C LYS A 232 13.85 3.52 8.97
N LYS A 233 13.48 2.30 8.55
CA LYS A 233 12.08 1.83 8.54
C LYS A 233 11.45 1.85 9.93
N LEU A 234 12.20 1.41 10.95
CA LEU A 234 11.74 1.45 12.34
C LEU A 234 11.52 2.88 12.83
N LEU A 235 12.42 3.82 12.49
CA LEU A 235 12.26 5.24 12.80
C LEU A 235 11.00 5.83 12.14
N TYR A 236 10.71 5.48 10.89
CA TYR A 236 9.50 5.90 10.18
C TYR A 236 8.23 5.29 10.79
N LEU A 237 8.28 4.00 11.11
CA LEU A 237 7.18 3.30 11.78
C LEU A 237 6.89 3.88 13.18
N ALA A 238 7.92 4.32 13.90
CA ALA A 238 7.82 4.97 15.20
C ALA A 238 7.57 6.50 15.11
N SER A 239 7.45 7.05 13.90
CA SER A 239 7.19 8.48 13.68
C SER A 239 5.70 8.81 13.77
N PRO A 240 5.27 10.02 14.16
CA PRO A 240 3.88 10.47 14.03
C PRO A 240 3.51 10.86 12.60
N ASN A 241 4.44 10.75 11.64
CA ASN A 241 4.17 11.08 10.25
C ASN A 241 3.30 10.02 9.57
N GLU A 242 2.39 10.52 8.73
CA GLU A 242 1.62 9.72 7.78
C GLU A 242 2.30 9.78 6.42
N PHE A 243 2.70 8.62 5.91
CA PHE A 243 3.34 8.42 4.61
C PHE A 243 2.32 7.81 3.65
N ILE A 244 1.47 8.68 3.11
CA ILE A 244 0.39 8.32 2.19
C ILE A 244 0.91 8.52 0.77
N PHE A 245 0.87 7.45 -0.02
CA PHE A 245 1.30 7.46 -1.42
C PHE A 245 0.17 7.90 -2.35
N GLU A 246 -1.09 7.78 -1.92
CA GLU A 246 -2.20 8.33 -2.68
C GLU A 246 -2.08 9.86 -2.70
N SER A 247 -1.91 10.42 -3.89
CA SER A 247 -1.91 11.85 -4.25
C SER A 247 -3.15 12.63 -3.78
N GLU A 248 -4.05 11.97 -3.05
CA GLU A 248 -5.37 12.46 -2.67
C GLU A 248 -5.43 12.98 -1.23
N TRP A 249 -4.52 12.60 -0.31
CA TRP A 249 -4.65 13.01 1.11
C TRP A 249 -4.57 14.53 1.32
N GLY A 250 -3.55 15.18 0.74
CA GLY A 250 -3.40 16.64 0.84
C GLY A 250 -4.61 17.35 0.24
N TYR A 251 -5.01 16.93 -0.96
CA TYR A 251 -6.16 17.46 -1.67
C TYR A 251 -7.49 17.25 -0.91
N LEU A 252 -7.76 16.04 -0.41
CA LEU A 252 -8.98 15.70 0.32
C LEU A 252 -9.05 16.38 1.68
N ARG A 253 -7.94 16.46 2.42
CA ARG A 253 -7.88 17.22 3.68
C ARG A 253 -8.16 18.70 3.45
N ASP A 254 -7.60 19.28 2.39
CA ASP A 254 -7.77 20.70 2.10
C ASP A 254 -9.15 21.00 1.48
N SER A 255 -9.82 20.00 0.90
CA SER A 255 -11.18 20.11 0.33
C SER A 255 -12.29 19.79 1.33
N VAL A 256 -12.04 18.93 2.32
CA VAL A 256 -13.05 18.47 3.29
C VAL A 256 -12.89 19.20 4.62
N GLY A 257 -13.82 20.11 4.92
CA GLY A 257 -13.79 20.97 6.11
C GLY A 257 -13.59 20.19 7.42
N ILE A 258 -14.27 19.07 7.63
CA ILE A 258 -14.15 18.30 8.88
C ILE A 258 -12.74 17.74 9.11
N LEU A 259 -12.04 17.33 8.05
CA LEU A 259 -10.67 16.81 8.14
C LEU A 259 -9.65 17.89 8.57
N LYS A 260 -9.99 19.19 8.40
CA LYS A 260 -9.17 20.32 8.89
C LYS A 260 -9.26 20.50 10.41
N PHE A 261 -10.38 20.11 11.01
CA PHE A 261 -10.67 20.29 12.44
C PHE A 261 -10.44 19.02 13.27
N LEU A 262 -10.12 17.89 12.67
CA LEU A 262 -9.81 16.68 13.42
C LEU A 262 -8.41 16.77 14.03
N PHE A 263 -8.37 17.02 15.34
CA PHE A 263 -7.13 17.20 16.11
C PHE A 263 -6.43 15.88 16.47
N THR A 264 -7.06 14.72 16.24
CA THR A 264 -6.48 13.42 16.63
C THR A 264 -5.74 12.82 15.43
N ASP A 265 -4.42 12.96 15.45
CA ASP A 265 -3.50 12.28 14.55
C ASP A 265 -2.46 11.50 15.37
N LEU A 266 -1.49 10.88 14.69
CA LEU A 266 -0.41 10.17 15.38
C LEU A 266 0.52 11.11 16.17
N THR A 267 0.52 12.42 15.90
CA THR A 267 1.24 13.41 16.72
C THR A 267 0.70 13.42 18.14
N LEU A 268 -0.62 13.32 18.29
CA LEU A 268 -1.27 13.18 19.60
C LEU A 268 -1.14 11.76 20.15
N ILE A 269 -1.44 10.73 19.35
CA ILE A 269 -1.54 9.34 19.83
C ILE A 269 -0.18 8.78 20.27
N MET A 270 0.86 8.90 19.46
CA MET A 270 2.16 8.24 19.68
C MET A 270 2.83 8.56 21.04
N PRO A 271 2.98 9.83 21.47
CA PRO A 271 3.65 10.11 22.75
C PRO A 271 2.93 9.48 23.94
N PHE A 272 1.59 9.50 23.95
CA PHE A 272 0.82 8.84 25.00
C PHE A 272 0.81 7.33 24.85
N ALA A 273 0.89 6.79 23.63
CA ALA A 273 1.04 5.37 23.38
C ALA A 273 2.35 4.85 23.96
N PHE A 274 3.47 5.57 23.77
CA PHE A 274 4.74 5.24 24.42
C PHE A 274 4.63 5.30 25.94
N LEU A 275 4.04 6.36 26.49
CA LEU A 275 3.84 6.45 27.94
C LEU A 275 3.01 5.27 28.47
N GLY A 276 1.89 4.95 27.82
CA GLY A 276 1.04 3.82 28.19
C GLY A 276 1.74 2.47 28.03
N PHE A 277 2.58 2.32 27.01
CA PHE A 277 3.43 1.15 26.83
C PHE A 277 4.35 0.95 28.04
N PHE A 278 5.10 2.00 28.44
CA PHE A 278 6.07 1.93 29.53
C PHE A 278 5.42 1.78 30.91
N VAL A 279 4.34 2.51 31.18
CA VAL A 279 3.60 2.42 32.46
C VAL A 279 3.11 0.99 32.72
N ASN A 280 2.78 0.25 31.67
CA ASN A 280 2.27 -1.11 31.78
C ASN A 280 3.34 -2.21 31.69
N LEU A 281 4.63 -1.88 31.53
CA LEU A 281 5.71 -2.89 31.48
C LEU A 281 5.80 -3.71 32.77
N LYS A 282 5.54 -3.13 33.94
CA LYS A 282 5.52 -3.88 35.20
C LYS A 282 4.39 -4.92 35.25
N ARG A 283 3.33 -4.74 34.45
CA ARG A 283 2.18 -5.65 34.33
C ARG A 283 2.19 -6.41 33.01
N TRP A 284 3.37 -6.58 32.39
CA TRP A 284 3.50 -7.09 31.02
C TRP A 284 2.80 -8.42 30.76
N ARG A 285 2.73 -9.32 31.76
CA ARG A 285 2.03 -10.61 31.61
C ARG A 285 0.54 -10.45 31.33
N SER A 286 -0.07 -9.40 31.90
CA SER A 286 -1.48 -9.09 31.68
C SER A 286 -1.71 -8.35 30.37
N THR A 287 -0.71 -7.62 29.86
CA THR A 287 -0.79 -6.80 28.63
C THR A 287 -0.06 -7.43 27.43
N ILE A 288 0.49 -8.64 27.58
CA ILE A 288 1.35 -9.29 26.60
C ILE A 288 0.73 -9.36 25.21
N TYR A 289 -0.56 -9.65 25.10
CA TYR A 289 -1.24 -9.74 23.82
C TYR A 289 -1.28 -8.40 23.05
N LEU A 290 -1.28 -7.26 23.75
CA LEU A 290 -1.16 -5.95 23.11
C LEU A 290 0.26 -5.72 22.58
N TYR A 291 1.28 -6.16 23.32
CA TYR A 291 2.68 -6.12 22.85
C TYR A 291 2.90 -7.06 21.67
N LEU A 292 2.31 -8.26 21.67
CA LEU A 292 2.34 -9.17 20.52
C LEU A 292 1.67 -8.53 19.29
N GLY A 293 0.57 -7.78 19.49
CA GLY A 293 -0.03 -6.93 18.45
C GLY A 293 0.98 -5.96 17.84
N ILE A 294 1.63 -5.14 18.66
CA ILE A 294 2.64 -4.19 18.19
C ILE A 294 3.80 -4.88 17.48
N VAL A 295 4.37 -5.92 18.09
CA VAL A 295 5.56 -6.61 17.57
C VAL A 295 5.26 -7.33 16.26
N SER A 296 4.17 -8.10 16.19
CA SER A 296 3.82 -8.86 14.99
C SER A 296 3.60 -7.96 13.77
N PHE A 297 2.75 -6.94 13.88
CA PHE A 297 2.52 -6.03 12.77
C PHE A 297 3.77 -5.20 12.45
N SER A 298 4.56 -4.78 13.45
CA SER A 298 5.81 -4.05 13.19
C SER A 298 6.80 -4.91 12.41
N LEU A 299 7.05 -6.16 12.84
CA LEU A 299 7.93 -7.09 12.12
C LEU A 299 7.46 -7.29 10.68
N SER A 300 6.16 -7.49 10.47
CA SER A 300 5.61 -7.68 9.12
C SER A 300 5.82 -6.46 8.20
N ILE A 301 5.75 -5.24 8.75
CA ILE A 301 5.95 -4.00 7.97
C ILE A 301 7.44 -3.78 7.70
N LEU A 302 8.30 -4.03 8.69
CA LEU A 302 9.76 -3.81 8.58
C LEU A 302 10.42 -4.73 7.54
N LEU A 303 9.85 -5.92 7.29
CA LEU A 303 10.31 -6.82 6.24
C LEU A 303 10.22 -6.19 4.84
N PHE A 304 9.22 -5.34 4.60
CA PHE A 304 8.99 -4.70 3.31
C PHE A 304 9.37 -3.24 3.40
N PHE A 305 8.39 -2.36 3.53
CA PHE A 305 8.56 -0.92 3.56
C PHE A 305 7.43 -0.31 4.39
N MET A 306 7.65 0.90 4.88
CA MET A 306 6.64 1.62 5.64
C MET A 306 5.73 2.41 4.68
N GLN A 307 4.42 2.22 4.84
CA GLN A 307 3.37 3.03 4.22
C GLN A 307 2.23 3.17 5.22
N THR A 308 1.52 4.32 5.22
CA THR A 308 0.42 4.57 6.17
C THR A 308 -0.62 3.45 6.15
N LYS A 309 -1.08 3.03 4.96
CA LYS A 309 -2.11 1.97 4.84
C LYS A 309 -1.74 0.68 5.56
N PHE A 310 -0.47 0.27 5.52
CA PHE A 310 0.00 -0.95 6.19
C PHE A 310 0.19 -0.77 7.68
N ARG A 311 0.46 0.46 8.14
CA ARG A 311 0.55 0.79 9.58
C ARG A 311 -0.82 0.88 10.26
N LEU A 312 -1.92 1.08 9.52
CA LEU A 312 -3.26 1.25 10.12
C LEU A 312 -3.66 0.12 11.07
N VAL A 313 -3.25 -1.11 10.79
CA VAL A 313 -3.55 -2.26 11.68
C VAL A 313 -2.84 -2.20 13.04
N LEU A 314 -1.77 -1.42 13.17
CA LEU A 314 -1.13 -1.11 14.45
C LEU A 314 -1.90 -0.06 15.25
N VAL A 315 -2.61 0.84 14.57
CA VAL A 315 -3.22 2.02 15.20
C VAL A 315 -4.21 1.68 16.31
N PRO A 316 -5.10 0.66 16.19
CA PRO A 316 -5.93 0.22 17.31
C PRO A 316 -5.12 -0.07 18.59
N PHE A 317 -3.99 -0.76 18.47
CA PHE A 317 -3.10 -1.08 19.61
C PHE A 317 -2.42 0.18 20.16
N LEU A 318 -1.98 1.08 19.29
CA LEU A 318 -1.41 2.37 19.69
C LEU A 318 -2.44 3.23 20.43
N ILE A 319 -3.68 3.29 19.96
CA ILE A 319 -4.79 3.99 20.62
C ILE A 319 -5.09 3.37 21.99
N ILE A 320 -5.12 2.04 22.09
CA ILE A 320 -5.31 1.33 23.37
C ILE A 320 -4.22 1.71 24.36
N PHE A 321 -2.94 1.71 23.97
CA PHE A 321 -1.87 2.17 24.86
C PHE A 321 -1.95 3.67 25.14
N ALA A 322 -2.27 4.51 24.16
CA ALA A 322 -2.42 5.95 24.33
C ALA A 322 -3.50 6.27 25.37
N SER A 323 -4.63 5.56 25.32
CA SER A 323 -5.70 5.69 26.29
C SER A 323 -5.22 5.38 27.73
N SER A 324 -4.36 4.37 27.90
CA SER A 324 -3.77 4.07 29.20
C SER A 324 -2.78 5.15 29.66
N GLY A 325 -1.99 5.70 28.75
CA GLY A 325 -1.04 6.78 29.07
C GLY A 325 -1.75 8.06 29.51
N ILE A 326 -2.79 8.46 28.76
CA ILE A 326 -3.65 9.60 29.09
C ILE A 326 -4.36 9.36 30.42
N TYR A 327 -4.99 8.20 30.60
CA TYR A 327 -5.72 7.87 31.82
C TYR A 327 -4.80 7.86 33.06
N PHE A 328 -3.56 7.38 32.91
CA PHE A 328 -2.56 7.42 33.97
C PHE A 328 -2.19 8.85 34.37
N LEU A 329 -1.88 9.73 33.42
CA LEU A 329 -1.55 11.14 33.69
C LEU A 329 -2.74 11.89 34.28
N TRP A 330 -3.93 11.69 33.71
CA TRP A 330 -5.17 12.28 34.21
C TRP A 330 -5.43 11.91 35.68
N GLY A 331 -5.26 10.62 36.01
CA GLY A 331 -5.36 10.14 37.39
C GLY A 331 -4.34 10.78 38.34
N LYS A 332 -3.12 11.07 37.87
CA LYS A 332 -2.10 11.79 38.64
C LYS A 332 -2.48 13.25 38.86
N ILE A 333 -2.97 13.94 37.84
CA ILE A 333 -3.36 15.34 37.90
C ILE A 333 -4.54 15.57 38.86
N ILE A 334 -5.59 14.73 38.77
CA ILE A 334 -6.79 14.91 39.59
C ILE A 334 -6.55 14.59 41.06
N ARG A 335 -5.80 13.52 41.36
CA ARG A 335 -5.62 13.05 42.74
C ARG A 335 -4.55 13.81 43.51
N GLU A 336 -3.66 14.50 42.81
CA GLU A 336 -2.60 15.28 43.43
C GLU A 336 -3.18 16.50 44.16
N LYS A 337 -2.68 16.79 45.37
CA LYS A 337 -3.17 17.94 46.15
C LYS A 337 -2.30 19.17 45.95
N THR A 338 -1.01 18.97 45.68
CA THR A 338 -0.06 20.06 45.50
C THR A 338 -0.15 20.66 44.10
N LEU A 339 -0.46 21.96 44.00
CA LEU A 339 -0.57 22.67 42.73
C LEU A 339 0.72 22.57 41.88
N ALA A 340 1.90 22.67 42.50
CA ALA A 340 3.18 22.52 41.83
C ALA A 340 3.34 21.15 41.14
N ARG A 341 2.89 20.07 41.79
CA ARG A 341 2.94 18.71 41.19
C ARG A 341 1.88 18.51 40.12
N LYS A 342 0.71 19.15 40.24
CA LYS A 342 -0.27 19.19 39.13
C LYS A 342 0.32 19.85 37.89
N PHE A 343 0.95 21.03 38.07
CA PHE A 343 1.64 21.72 36.97
C PHE A 343 2.76 20.88 36.38
N LEU A 344 3.51 20.14 37.19
CA LEU A 344 4.53 19.19 36.70
C LEU A 344 3.93 18.13 35.76
N PHE A 345 2.82 17.47 36.15
CA PHE A 345 2.20 16.46 35.28
C PHE A 345 1.61 17.04 33.99
N ILE A 346 1.06 18.26 34.05
CA ILE A 346 0.59 18.98 32.86
C ILE A 346 1.78 19.32 31.95
N ALA A 347 2.88 19.82 32.53
CA ALA A 347 4.11 20.13 31.80
C ALA A 347 4.73 18.88 31.15
N ILE A 348 4.65 17.71 31.80
CA ILE A 348 5.05 16.42 31.21
C ILE A 348 4.18 16.11 29.99
N ALA A 349 2.84 16.24 30.09
CA ALA A 349 1.94 15.98 28.98
C ALA A 349 2.22 16.91 27.78
N ILE A 350 2.42 18.20 28.04
CA ILE A 350 2.76 19.20 27.01
C ILE A 350 4.13 18.88 26.40
N SER A 351 5.15 18.58 27.21
CA SER A 351 6.49 18.22 26.73
C SER A 351 6.47 16.98 25.83
N LEU A 352 5.69 15.96 26.18
CA LEU A 352 5.51 14.76 25.36
C LEU A 352 4.89 15.10 23.99
N PHE A 353 3.90 15.98 23.95
CA PHE A 353 3.29 16.45 22.71
C PHE A 353 4.27 17.29 21.87
N LEU A 354 4.99 18.22 22.48
CA LEU A 354 6.01 19.04 21.80
C LEU A 354 7.16 18.18 21.26
N LEU A 355 7.59 17.15 21.99
CA LEU A 355 8.58 16.19 21.52
C LEU A 355 8.07 15.41 20.30
N SER A 356 6.79 15.04 20.28
CA SER A 356 6.15 14.41 19.12
C SER A 356 6.12 15.34 17.90
N LEU A 357 5.80 16.63 18.09
CA LEU A 357 5.88 17.64 17.01
C LEU A 357 7.31 17.83 16.48
N TRP A 358 8.29 17.89 17.38
CA TRP A 358 9.69 17.96 17.00
C TRP A 358 10.12 16.71 16.21
N TRP A 359 9.77 15.51 16.71
CA TRP A 359 10.07 14.24 16.04
C TRP A 359 9.43 14.14 14.65
N ARG A 360 8.18 14.62 14.52
CA ARG A 360 7.47 14.76 13.24
C ARG A 360 8.32 15.56 12.25
N SER A 361 8.74 16.75 12.65
CA SER A 361 9.53 17.67 11.82
C SER A 361 10.89 17.07 11.43
N THR A 362 11.59 16.46 12.38
CA THR A 362 12.90 15.84 12.15
C THR A 362 12.83 14.69 11.13
N VAL A 363 11.82 13.82 11.24
CA VAL A 363 11.62 12.73 10.29
C VAL A 363 11.21 13.24 8.91
N VAL A 364 10.37 14.28 8.81
CA VAL A 364 10.05 14.88 7.50
C VAL A 364 11.30 15.42 6.81
N LYS A 365 12.18 16.09 7.56
CA LYS A 365 13.47 16.56 7.02
C LYS A 365 14.34 15.39 6.54
N SER A 366 14.45 14.32 7.33
CA SER A 366 15.27 13.16 6.95
C SER A 366 14.72 12.40 5.73
N VAL A 367 13.40 12.36 5.57
CA VAL A 367 12.72 11.81 4.39
C VAL A 367 13.02 12.68 3.17
N ARG A 368 12.84 14.01 3.27
CA ARG A 368 13.16 14.94 2.17
C ARG A 368 14.61 14.83 1.71
N ILE A 369 15.55 14.78 2.66
CA ILE A 369 16.99 14.63 2.38
C ILE A 369 17.30 13.24 1.81
N GLY A 370 16.78 12.19 2.44
CA GLY A 370 17.18 10.80 2.19
C GLY A 370 16.42 10.11 1.05
N TYR A 371 15.44 10.77 0.45
CA TYR A 371 14.77 10.31 -0.77
C TYR A 371 14.96 11.25 -1.93
N GLY A 372 15.48 12.45 -1.68
CA GLY A 372 15.21 13.55 -2.59
C GLY A 372 13.73 13.52 -2.97
N VAL A 373 12.80 13.45 -1.98
CA VAL A 373 11.38 13.83 -2.22
C VAL A 373 11.49 15.29 -2.61
N SER A 374 11.87 15.48 -3.84
CA SER A 374 12.22 16.75 -4.36
C SER A 374 10.87 17.38 -4.61
N SER A 375 10.90 18.69 -4.67
CA SER A 375 9.91 19.44 -5.38
C SER A 375 9.40 18.75 -6.68
N SER A 376 10.14 17.83 -7.31
CA SER A 376 9.75 17.06 -8.50
C SER A 376 8.44 16.30 -8.38
N ASP A 377 8.19 15.50 -7.33
CA ASP A 377 6.92 14.74 -7.24
C ASP A 377 5.70 15.65 -7.06
N TYR A 378 5.88 16.72 -6.29
CA TYR A 378 4.87 17.76 -6.12
C TYR A 378 4.58 18.44 -7.46
N TYR A 379 5.61 18.89 -8.16
CA TYR A 379 5.49 19.56 -9.44
C TYR A 379 4.98 18.62 -10.56
N LEU A 380 5.33 17.33 -10.54
CA LEU A 380 4.75 16.28 -11.40
C LEU A 380 3.24 16.15 -11.18
N THR A 381 2.80 16.20 -9.91
CA THR A 381 1.38 16.16 -9.57
C THR A 381 0.65 17.41 -10.06
N GLN A 382 1.22 18.60 -9.84
CA GLN A 382 0.67 19.85 -10.35
C GLN A 382 0.61 19.85 -11.88
N ALA A 383 1.63 19.34 -12.57
CA ALA A 383 1.64 19.21 -14.01
C ALA A 383 0.48 18.36 -14.53
N ARG A 384 0.19 17.23 -13.88
CA ARG A 384 -0.95 16.37 -14.22
C ARG A 384 -2.29 17.07 -14.03
N ILE A 385 -2.43 17.88 -12.98
CA ILE A 385 -3.63 18.67 -12.71
C ILE A 385 -3.82 19.74 -13.79
N CYS A 386 -2.79 20.53 -14.10
CA CYS A 386 -2.80 21.52 -15.18
C CYS A 386 -3.18 20.88 -16.52
N LYS A 387 -2.54 19.75 -16.88
CA LYS A 387 -2.84 18.98 -18.10
C LYS A 387 -4.31 18.56 -18.16
N ARG A 388 -4.86 18.03 -17.05
CA ARG A 388 -6.26 17.59 -16.97
C ARG A 388 -7.23 18.76 -17.15
N ASN A 389 -6.85 19.96 -16.73
CA ASN A 389 -7.63 21.18 -16.92
C ASN A 389 -7.43 21.81 -18.30
N GLY A 390 -6.64 21.20 -19.20
CA GLY A 390 -6.28 21.76 -20.51
C GLY A 390 -5.22 22.85 -20.46
N ASP A 391 -4.68 23.18 -19.28
CA ASP A 391 -3.58 24.14 -19.11
C ASP A 391 -2.23 23.47 -19.37
N TYR A 392 -1.91 23.26 -20.64
CA TYR A 392 -0.68 22.58 -21.02
C TYR A 392 0.58 23.45 -20.78
N LYS A 393 0.45 24.77 -20.87
CA LYS A 393 1.57 25.70 -20.57
C LYS A 393 1.94 25.64 -19.10
N GLY A 394 0.95 25.73 -18.20
CA GLY A 394 1.17 25.51 -16.77
C GLY A 394 1.72 24.12 -16.48
N ALA A 395 1.25 23.08 -17.19
CA ALA A 395 1.80 21.74 -17.04
C ALA A 395 3.31 21.68 -17.35
N LEU A 396 3.75 22.27 -18.47
CA LEU A 396 5.18 22.34 -18.83
C LEU A 396 6.02 23.16 -17.83
N GLU A 397 5.49 24.25 -17.28
CA GLU A 397 6.17 25.03 -16.24
C GLU A 397 6.42 24.20 -14.98
N GLN A 398 5.39 23.48 -14.52
CA GLN A 398 5.54 22.59 -13.39
C GLN A 398 6.53 21.46 -13.71
N LEU A 399 6.51 20.87 -14.91
CA LEU A 399 7.50 19.85 -15.29
C LEU A 399 8.93 20.40 -15.33
N LYS A 400 9.15 21.65 -15.74
CA LYS A 400 10.47 22.31 -15.66
C LYS A 400 10.94 22.48 -14.23
N LEU A 401 10.05 22.91 -13.33
CA LEU A 401 10.36 22.98 -11.90
C LEU A 401 10.67 21.58 -11.34
N ALA A 402 9.97 20.56 -11.83
CA ALA A 402 10.22 19.18 -11.46
C ALA A 402 11.59 18.68 -11.94
N GLN A 403 12.00 19.07 -13.14
CA GLN A 403 13.32 18.77 -13.71
C GLN A 403 14.45 19.50 -12.99
N LEU A 404 14.27 20.77 -12.64
CA LEU A 404 15.25 21.51 -11.82
C LEU A 404 15.46 20.86 -10.46
N SER A 405 14.42 20.24 -9.93
CA SER A 405 14.43 19.63 -8.60
C SER A 405 14.99 18.21 -8.59
N SER A 406 14.85 17.48 -9.70
CA SER A 406 15.44 16.16 -9.91
C SER A 406 15.79 15.99 -11.40
N PRO A 407 16.98 16.44 -11.82
CA PRO A 407 17.39 16.38 -13.23
C PRO A 407 17.40 14.97 -13.83
N ASP A 408 17.69 13.98 -12.99
CA ASP A 408 17.84 12.58 -13.39
C ASP A 408 16.55 11.76 -13.18
N ASN A 409 15.43 12.38 -12.80
CA ASN A 409 14.18 11.63 -12.58
C ASN A 409 13.66 11.05 -13.91
N PRO A 410 13.67 9.71 -14.07
CA PRO A 410 13.40 9.09 -15.36
C PRO A 410 11.91 9.15 -15.76
N ILE A 411 11.02 9.53 -14.84
CA ILE A 411 9.58 9.69 -15.11
C ILE A 411 9.31 11.01 -15.84
N LEU A 412 10.20 12.00 -15.73
CA LEU A 412 10.00 13.32 -16.31
C LEU A 412 9.90 13.29 -17.82
N ALA A 413 10.72 12.47 -18.49
CA ALA A 413 10.67 12.34 -19.95
C ALA A 413 9.27 11.90 -20.38
N TYR A 414 8.74 10.80 -19.83
CA TYR A 414 7.37 10.39 -20.10
C TYR A 414 6.32 11.50 -19.84
N ALA A 415 6.44 12.23 -18.73
CA ALA A 415 5.49 13.29 -18.39
C ALA A 415 5.54 14.48 -19.37
N PHE A 416 6.73 14.87 -19.83
CA PHE A 416 6.90 15.90 -20.87
C PHE A 416 6.27 15.43 -22.19
N GLY A 417 6.57 14.20 -22.62
CA GLY A 417 6.06 13.64 -23.87
C GLY A 417 4.54 13.56 -23.87
N ASP A 418 3.94 13.14 -22.75
CA ASP A 418 2.49 13.08 -22.58
C ASP A 418 1.85 14.48 -22.64
N VAL A 419 2.47 15.51 -22.07
CA VAL A 419 1.95 16.89 -22.19
C VAL A 419 2.05 17.39 -23.64
N TYR A 420 3.18 17.21 -24.33
CA TYR A 420 3.34 17.61 -25.72
C TYR A 420 2.36 16.89 -26.67
N LEU A 421 2.14 15.59 -26.45
CA LEU A 421 1.17 14.81 -27.21
C LEU A 421 -0.25 15.38 -27.07
N ASN A 422 -0.66 15.77 -25.85
CA ASN A 422 -1.97 16.37 -25.61
C ASN A 422 -2.07 17.83 -26.14
N MET A 423 -0.94 18.51 -26.33
CA MET A 423 -0.89 19.81 -27.01
C MET A 423 -1.02 19.70 -28.54
N GLY A 424 -0.88 18.50 -29.10
CA GLY A 424 -0.78 18.28 -30.54
C GLY A 424 0.63 18.53 -31.12
N ASP A 425 1.63 18.78 -30.27
CA ASP A 425 3.02 18.92 -30.69
C ASP A 425 3.67 17.53 -30.78
N TYR A 426 3.37 16.83 -31.87
CA TYR A 426 3.77 15.44 -32.04
C TYR A 426 5.28 15.27 -32.21
N HIS A 427 5.96 16.25 -32.82
CA HIS A 427 7.42 16.20 -32.98
C HIS A 427 8.14 16.33 -31.63
N ALA A 428 7.70 17.26 -30.76
CA ALA A 428 8.25 17.37 -29.41
C ALA A 428 7.92 16.12 -28.57
N ALA A 429 6.72 15.56 -28.72
CA ALA A 429 6.33 14.33 -28.04
C ALA A 429 7.22 13.15 -28.45
N GLU A 430 7.48 12.98 -29.75
CA GLU A 430 8.37 11.95 -30.29
C GLU A 430 9.77 12.02 -29.69
N GLU A 431 10.43 13.18 -29.78
CA GLU A 431 11.80 13.36 -29.28
C GLU A 431 11.92 12.96 -27.80
N ILE A 432 10.92 13.37 -27.02
CA ILE A 432 10.89 13.11 -25.59
C ILE A 432 10.60 11.63 -25.27
N PHE A 433 9.67 10.98 -25.98
CA PHE A 433 9.42 9.55 -25.76
C PHE A 433 10.57 8.68 -26.23
N LEU A 434 11.28 9.05 -27.29
CA LEU A 434 12.52 8.37 -27.71
C LEU A 434 13.59 8.46 -26.62
N LYS A 435 13.74 9.64 -25.99
CA LYS A 435 14.62 9.81 -24.84
C LYS A 435 14.19 8.93 -23.66
N ASP A 436 12.88 8.84 -23.40
CA ASP A 436 12.34 7.97 -22.35
C ASP A 436 12.65 6.49 -22.63
N ILE A 437 12.41 6.01 -23.85
CA ILE A 437 12.72 4.64 -24.27
C ILE A 437 14.23 4.36 -24.19
N LYS A 438 15.07 5.34 -24.51
CA LYS A 438 16.54 5.19 -24.38
C LYS A 438 16.96 5.00 -22.91
N GLY A 439 16.33 5.71 -21.97
CA GLY A 439 16.62 5.59 -20.54
C GLY A 439 15.91 4.43 -19.84
N ARG A 440 14.69 4.11 -20.28
CA ARG A 440 13.80 3.06 -19.75
C ARG A 440 13.31 2.18 -20.91
N PRO A 441 14.18 1.31 -21.46
CA PRO A 441 13.87 0.53 -22.66
C PRO A 441 12.72 -0.46 -22.53
N LEU A 442 12.22 -0.68 -21.30
CA LEU A 442 11.12 -1.58 -20.98
C LEU A 442 9.84 -0.85 -20.57
N ASN A 443 9.80 0.48 -20.62
CA ASN A 443 8.58 1.24 -20.33
C ASN A 443 7.58 1.09 -21.48
N ILE A 444 6.72 0.05 -21.41
CA ILE A 444 5.70 -0.25 -22.42
C ILE A 444 4.78 0.95 -22.68
N ASN A 445 4.50 1.78 -21.67
CA ASN A 445 3.66 2.96 -21.85
C ASN A 445 4.31 4.00 -22.77
N ALA A 446 5.64 4.13 -22.76
CA ALA A 446 6.33 5.04 -23.67
C ALA A 446 6.28 4.53 -25.12
N TYR A 447 6.42 3.21 -25.34
CA TYR A 447 6.22 2.63 -26.67
C TYR A 447 4.78 2.80 -27.16
N TYR A 448 3.79 2.58 -26.29
CA TYR A 448 2.38 2.83 -26.60
C TYR A 448 2.15 4.29 -27.01
N GLN A 449 2.62 5.24 -26.20
CA GLN A 449 2.42 6.66 -26.49
C GLN A 449 3.17 7.09 -27.74
N LEU A 450 4.41 6.63 -27.96
CA LEU A 450 5.15 6.93 -29.18
C LEU A 450 4.51 6.29 -30.42
N GLY A 451 4.01 5.06 -30.34
CA GLY A 451 3.26 4.44 -31.43
C GLY A 451 1.97 5.19 -31.75
N ARG A 452 1.27 5.69 -30.72
CA ARG A 452 0.13 6.59 -30.89
C ARG A 452 0.55 7.93 -31.51
N THR A 453 1.68 8.51 -31.11
CA THR A 453 2.25 9.72 -31.70
C THR A 453 2.52 9.50 -33.20
N TYR A 454 3.14 8.38 -33.57
CA TYR A 454 3.38 8.03 -34.97
C TYR A 454 2.10 7.85 -35.78
N ASN A 455 1.08 7.18 -35.22
CA ASN A 455 -0.23 7.09 -35.86
C ASN A 455 -0.87 8.49 -36.09
N LEU A 456 -0.72 9.42 -35.15
CA LEU A 456 -1.23 10.80 -35.27
C LEU A 456 -0.42 11.67 -36.24
N GLN A 457 0.86 11.33 -36.46
CA GLN A 457 1.72 11.92 -37.50
C GLN A 457 1.54 11.26 -38.86
N GLU A 458 0.66 10.26 -38.98
CA GLU A 458 0.46 9.42 -40.17
C GLU A 458 1.70 8.60 -40.58
N ASP A 459 2.71 8.47 -39.70
CA ASP A 459 3.81 7.53 -39.87
C ASP A 459 3.40 6.12 -39.42
N PHE A 460 2.47 5.53 -40.17
CA PHE A 460 1.92 4.22 -39.84
C PHE A 460 2.95 3.09 -39.92
N LYS A 461 4.01 3.26 -40.72
CA LYS A 461 5.09 2.26 -40.83
C LYS A 461 6.00 2.30 -39.60
N GLY A 462 6.39 3.49 -39.16
CA GLY A 462 7.13 3.68 -37.91
C GLY A 462 6.34 3.17 -36.71
N ALA A 463 5.03 3.45 -36.67
CA ALA A 463 4.13 2.92 -35.65
C ALA A 463 4.11 1.39 -35.63
N GLU A 464 3.98 0.73 -36.80
CA GLU A 464 3.97 -0.74 -36.90
C GLU A 464 5.27 -1.37 -36.33
N GLU A 465 6.44 -0.88 -36.76
CA GLU A 465 7.72 -1.44 -36.33
C GLU A 465 7.90 -1.31 -34.81
N LEU A 466 7.61 -0.11 -34.29
CA LEU A 466 7.74 0.18 -32.86
C LEU A 466 6.77 -0.65 -32.02
N LEU A 467 5.51 -0.73 -32.43
CA LEU A 467 4.47 -1.45 -31.68
C LEU A 467 4.69 -2.97 -31.73
N LYS A 468 5.19 -3.52 -32.84
CA LYS A 468 5.63 -4.93 -32.91
C LYS A 468 6.77 -5.22 -31.94
N ARG A 469 7.74 -4.31 -31.86
CA ARG A 469 8.82 -4.43 -30.86
C ARG A 469 8.28 -4.38 -29.44
N ALA A 470 7.29 -3.53 -29.17
CA ALA A 470 6.62 -3.45 -27.88
C ALA A 470 5.84 -4.73 -27.53
N LEU A 471 5.15 -5.32 -28.51
CA LEU A 471 4.42 -6.58 -28.35
C LEU A 471 5.34 -7.78 -28.08
N ASN A 472 6.60 -7.76 -28.51
CA ASN A 472 7.56 -8.78 -28.09
C ASN A 472 7.79 -8.77 -26.56
N MET A 473 7.65 -7.61 -25.91
CA MET A 473 7.77 -7.48 -24.45
C MET A 473 6.45 -7.78 -23.74
N ALA A 474 5.33 -7.31 -24.31
CA ALA A 474 3.99 -7.49 -23.78
C ALA A 474 3.01 -8.07 -24.84
N PRO A 475 3.05 -9.39 -25.10
CA PRO A 475 2.36 -10.00 -26.24
C PRO A 475 0.83 -9.94 -26.20
N ASN A 476 0.24 -9.66 -25.05
CA ASN A 476 -1.21 -9.65 -24.84
C ASN A 476 -1.69 -8.27 -24.37
N ASP A 477 -0.90 -7.19 -24.53
CA ASP A 477 -1.35 -5.87 -24.09
C ASP A 477 -2.41 -5.32 -25.08
N PRO A 478 -3.65 -5.09 -24.61
CA PRO A 478 -4.74 -4.71 -25.50
C PRO A 478 -4.56 -3.30 -26.09
N TRP A 479 -3.82 -2.42 -25.43
CA TRP A 479 -3.59 -1.05 -25.91
C TRP A 479 -2.57 -1.03 -27.04
N LEU A 480 -1.52 -1.85 -26.94
CA LEU A 480 -0.56 -2.02 -28.04
C LEU A 480 -1.23 -2.62 -29.28
N HIS A 481 -2.06 -3.66 -29.10
CA HIS A 481 -2.84 -4.23 -30.20
C HIS A 481 -3.80 -3.22 -30.84
N SER A 482 -4.48 -2.40 -30.03
CA SER A 482 -5.35 -1.34 -30.54
C SER A 482 -4.58 -0.30 -31.36
N GLN A 483 -3.42 0.17 -30.89
CA GLN A 483 -2.60 1.11 -31.67
C GLN A 483 -2.00 0.47 -32.93
N LEU A 484 -1.67 -0.82 -32.89
CA LEU A 484 -1.20 -1.54 -34.08
C LEU A 484 -2.34 -1.72 -35.10
N GLY A 485 -3.56 -1.95 -34.62
CA GLY A 485 -4.76 -1.95 -35.45
C GLY A 485 -4.99 -0.59 -36.14
N MET A 486 -4.80 0.51 -35.41
CA MET A 486 -4.85 1.86 -35.97
C MET A 486 -3.76 2.09 -37.03
N ALA A 487 -2.53 1.62 -36.78
CA ALA A 487 -1.45 1.69 -37.76
C ALA A 487 -1.80 0.91 -39.03
N TYR A 488 -2.35 -0.30 -38.91
CA TYR A 488 -2.79 -1.08 -40.07
C TYR A 488 -3.94 -0.44 -40.84
N LYS A 489 -4.91 0.16 -40.13
CA LYS A 489 -5.99 0.92 -40.74
C LYS A 489 -5.46 2.10 -41.56
N GLY A 490 -4.51 2.86 -41.02
CA GLY A 490 -3.87 3.97 -41.74
C GLY A 490 -3.06 3.53 -42.97
N GLN A 491 -2.56 2.29 -42.96
CA GLN A 491 -1.91 1.67 -44.13
C GLN A 491 -2.91 1.03 -45.12
N GLU A 492 -4.22 1.16 -44.92
CA GLU A 492 -5.27 0.50 -45.73
C GLU A 492 -5.18 -1.04 -45.70
N ARG A 493 -4.67 -1.61 -44.59
CA ARG A 493 -4.53 -3.05 -44.35
C ARG A 493 -5.63 -3.55 -43.43
N ASP A 494 -6.87 -3.48 -43.90
CA ASP A 494 -8.06 -3.65 -43.08
C ASP A 494 -8.16 -5.04 -42.40
N ASP A 495 -7.80 -6.11 -43.09
CA ASP A 495 -7.77 -7.47 -42.52
C ASP A 495 -6.84 -7.57 -41.31
N TRP A 496 -5.66 -6.95 -41.40
CA TRP A 496 -4.69 -6.92 -40.32
C TRP A 496 -5.15 -6.01 -39.18
N ALA A 497 -5.79 -4.89 -39.50
CA ALA A 497 -6.37 -4.00 -38.51
C ALA A 497 -7.46 -4.69 -37.69
N ILE A 498 -8.40 -5.37 -38.35
CA ILE A 498 -9.48 -6.14 -37.70
C ILE A 498 -8.89 -7.26 -36.81
N LEU A 499 -7.85 -7.96 -37.28
CA LEU A 499 -7.18 -9.00 -36.50
C LEU A 499 -6.61 -8.44 -35.18
N GLU A 500 -5.89 -7.33 -35.25
CA GLU A 500 -5.28 -6.72 -34.06
C GLU A 500 -6.33 -6.10 -33.14
N PHE A 501 -7.38 -5.47 -33.67
CA PHE A 501 -8.51 -5.00 -32.86
C PHE A 501 -9.23 -6.14 -32.12
N ASN A 502 -9.41 -7.31 -32.75
CA ASN A 502 -9.97 -8.47 -32.08
C ASN A 502 -9.06 -8.98 -30.95
N LYS A 503 -7.74 -9.06 -31.18
CA LYS A 503 -6.78 -9.39 -30.11
C LYS A 503 -6.83 -8.39 -28.96
N ALA A 504 -7.03 -7.11 -29.26
CA ALA A 504 -7.25 -6.08 -28.25
C ALA A 504 -8.51 -6.38 -27.43
N LEU A 505 -9.65 -6.66 -28.07
CA LEU A 505 -10.91 -6.98 -27.38
C LEU A 505 -10.83 -8.24 -26.53
N ASP A 506 -10.17 -9.29 -27.02
CA ASP A 506 -10.00 -10.56 -26.30
C ASP A 506 -9.25 -10.39 -24.98
N ASN A 507 -8.27 -9.49 -24.95
CA ASN A 507 -7.45 -9.21 -23.78
C ASN A 507 -7.90 -7.99 -22.97
N LEU A 508 -8.86 -7.21 -23.47
CA LEU A 508 -9.39 -6.03 -22.80
C LEU A 508 -10.50 -6.40 -21.82
N SER A 509 -10.30 -6.04 -20.54
CA SER A 509 -11.24 -6.29 -19.46
C SER A 509 -12.65 -5.75 -19.79
N PRO A 510 -13.73 -6.50 -19.48
CA PRO A 510 -15.12 -6.04 -19.68
C PRO A 510 -15.49 -4.74 -18.96
N ALA A 511 -14.66 -4.27 -18.02
CA ALA A 511 -14.85 -3.00 -17.33
C ALA A 511 -14.65 -1.76 -18.22
N TYR A 512 -13.82 -1.86 -19.27
CA TYR A 512 -13.51 -0.77 -20.20
C TYR A 512 -14.56 -0.67 -21.31
N LYS A 513 -15.80 -0.33 -20.93
CA LYS A 513 -16.95 -0.34 -21.84
C LYS A 513 -16.83 0.66 -22.98
N GLN A 514 -16.29 1.85 -22.70
CA GLN A 514 -16.15 2.90 -23.69
C GLN A 514 -15.12 2.50 -24.74
N GLU A 515 -13.95 2.05 -24.29
CA GLU A 515 -12.83 1.71 -25.16
C GLU A 515 -13.11 0.45 -25.96
N ARG A 516 -13.85 -0.52 -25.38
CA ARG A 516 -14.41 -1.63 -26.16
C ARG A 516 -15.35 -1.14 -27.26
N ALA A 517 -16.27 -0.23 -26.94
CA ALA A 517 -17.22 0.30 -27.94
C ALA A 517 -16.51 1.08 -29.06
N GLU A 518 -15.42 1.80 -28.73
CA GLU A 518 -14.56 2.48 -29.70
C GLU A 518 -13.89 1.47 -30.64
N ILE A 519 -13.22 0.44 -30.11
CA ILE A 519 -12.57 -0.61 -30.92
C ILE A 519 -13.59 -1.36 -31.79
N GLU A 520 -14.76 -1.71 -31.23
CA GLU A 520 -15.83 -2.33 -32.01
C GLU A 520 -16.37 -1.42 -33.11
N SER A 521 -16.40 -0.10 -32.88
CA SER A 521 -16.78 0.88 -33.90
C SER A 521 -15.75 0.93 -35.02
N GLU A 522 -14.46 0.88 -34.69
CA GLU A 522 -13.38 0.80 -35.66
C GLU A 522 -13.51 -0.46 -36.54
N ILE A 523 -13.71 -1.63 -35.93
CA ILE A 523 -13.95 -2.88 -36.66
C ILE A 523 -15.15 -2.75 -37.61
N ARG A 524 -16.29 -2.21 -37.13
CA ARG A 524 -17.48 -2.01 -37.96
C ARG A 524 -17.23 -1.04 -39.12
N SER A 525 -16.35 -0.06 -38.96
CA SER A 525 -16.02 0.90 -40.02
C SER A 525 -15.21 0.26 -41.14
N LEU A 526 -14.35 -0.71 -40.82
CA LEU A 526 -13.50 -1.44 -41.77
C LEU A 526 -14.23 -2.56 -42.52
N GLN A 527 -15.40 -2.99 -42.02
CA GLN A 527 -16.23 -4.03 -42.62
C GLN A 527 -17.30 -3.49 -43.58
N ARG A 528 -17.43 -2.16 -43.69
CA ARG A 528 -18.37 -1.47 -44.58
C ARG A 528 -17.65 -1.05 -45.84
#